data_AF-X1ES26-F1
#
_entry.id   AF-X1ES26-F1
#
_cell.length_a   1.000
_cell.length_b   1.000
_cell.length_c   1.000
_cell.angle_alpha   90.00
_cell.angle_beta   90.00
_cell.angle_gamma   90.00
#
_symmetry.space_group_name_H-M   'P 1'
#
loop_
_entity.id
_entity.type
_entity.pdbx_description
1 polymer ?
#
loop_
_entity_poly.entity_id
_entity_poly.type
_entity_poly.pdbx_seq_one_letter_code
_entity_poly.pdbx_strand_id
1 'polypeptide(L)'
;AAIIARELGVPAVVGTGDGLDKIPDGAEVTVSCAEGDTGTIYSGLLKFEKVTADLERMPPAPLKIMMNVANPERAFDFAMLPNAGVGLARLEMIIASHIGVHPKALLEYASQDAETKRKIDERIAGYGDPVQFYVDRLA
;
A
#
# COMPACT_ATOMS: atom_id res chain seq x y z
N ALA A 1 -12.87 -6.49 -17.80
CA ALA A 1 -11.46 -6.16 -18.07
C ALA A 1 -10.56 -6.58 -16.92
N ALA A 2 -10.65 -5.96 -15.73
CA ALA A 2 -9.74 -6.23 -14.61
C ALA A 2 -9.75 -7.70 -14.10
N ILE A 3 -10.92 -8.34 -14.01
CA ILE A 3 -11.03 -9.73 -13.53
C ILE A 3 -10.28 -10.70 -14.46
N ILE A 4 -10.55 -10.64 -15.76
CA ILE A 4 -9.91 -11.50 -16.77
C ILE A 4 -8.40 -11.25 -16.82
N ALA A 5 -7.95 -10.00 -16.72
CA ALA A 5 -6.53 -9.67 -16.70
C ALA A 5 -5.78 -10.32 -15.53
N ARG A 6 -6.41 -10.39 -14.34
CA ARG A 6 -5.85 -11.08 -13.16
C ARG A 6 -5.72 -12.58 -13.39
N GLU A 7 -6.71 -13.22 -14.02
CA GLU A 7 -6.65 -14.66 -14.34
C GLU A 7 -5.57 -14.98 -15.37
N LEU A 8 -5.32 -14.07 -16.31
CA LEU A 8 -4.29 -14.20 -17.34
C LEU A 8 -2.89 -13.78 -16.86
N GLY A 9 -2.77 -13.21 -15.67
CA GLY A 9 -1.49 -12.73 -15.13
C GLY A 9 -0.87 -11.59 -15.94
N VAL A 10 -1.69 -10.79 -16.64
CA VAL A 10 -1.22 -9.65 -17.45
C VAL A 10 -1.51 -8.31 -16.76
N PRO A 11 -0.59 -7.33 -16.83
CA PRO A 11 -0.84 -5.98 -16.33
C PRO A 11 -2.06 -5.35 -17.02
N ALA A 12 -2.93 -4.69 -16.25
CA ALA A 12 -4.08 -3.97 -16.79
C ALA A 12 -4.39 -2.71 -15.99
N VAL A 13 -4.58 -1.60 -16.71
CA VAL A 13 -5.05 -0.33 -16.16
C VAL A 13 -6.50 -0.14 -16.61
N VAL A 14 -7.38 0.15 -15.67
CA VAL A 14 -8.82 0.33 -15.91
C VAL A 14 -9.29 1.66 -15.34
N GLY A 15 -10.37 2.22 -15.90
CA GLY A 15 -10.91 3.50 -15.41
C GLY A 15 -10.05 4.71 -15.79
N THR A 16 -9.37 4.67 -16.94
CA THR A 16 -8.48 5.75 -17.41
C THR A 16 -9.18 7.08 -17.67
N GLY A 17 -10.51 7.11 -17.74
CA GLY A 17 -11.30 8.32 -17.97
C GLY A 17 -11.22 8.82 -19.40
N ASP A 18 -10.07 9.34 -19.81
CA ASP A 18 -9.79 9.98 -21.11
C ASP A 18 -8.87 9.15 -22.03
N GLY A 19 -8.67 7.87 -21.71
CA GLY A 19 -7.76 7.01 -22.45
C GLY A 19 -8.12 6.82 -23.93
N LEU A 20 -9.42 6.84 -24.28
CA LEU A 20 -9.89 6.75 -25.66
C LEU A 20 -9.57 8.01 -26.47
N ASP A 21 -9.52 9.18 -25.83
CA ASP A 21 -9.23 10.45 -26.51
C ASP A 21 -7.72 10.68 -26.67
N LYS A 22 -6.92 10.18 -25.71
CA LYS A 22 -5.47 10.39 -25.66
C LYS A 22 -4.64 9.33 -26.39
N ILE A 23 -5.19 8.13 -26.59
CA ILE A 23 -4.47 7.00 -27.20
C ILE A 23 -5.14 6.68 -28.54
N PRO A 24 -4.58 7.15 -29.67
CA PRO A 24 -5.13 6.84 -30.98
C PRO A 24 -4.90 5.37 -31.34
N ASP A 25 -5.75 4.85 -32.22
CA ASP A 25 -5.64 3.48 -32.71
C ASP A 25 -4.27 3.22 -33.34
N GLY A 26 -3.64 2.12 -32.94
CA GLY A 26 -2.30 1.74 -33.40
C GLY A 26 -1.15 2.47 -32.72
N ALA A 27 -1.40 3.32 -31.72
CA ALA A 27 -0.34 3.91 -30.91
C ALA A 27 0.37 2.84 -30.07
N GLU A 28 1.71 2.83 -30.16
CA GLU A 28 2.53 2.04 -29.26
C GLU A 28 2.59 2.71 -27.88
N VAL A 29 2.24 1.96 -26.84
CA VAL A 29 2.27 2.43 -25.46
C VAL A 29 2.87 1.39 -24.53
N THR A 30 3.46 1.83 -23.44
CA THR A 30 3.93 0.96 -22.36
C THR A 30 3.06 1.15 -21.14
N VAL A 31 2.50 0.05 -20.64
CA VAL A 31 1.65 0.04 -19.44
C VAL A 31 2.47 -0.40 -18.24
N SER A 32 2.53 0.42 -17.20
CA SER A 32 3.17 0.11 -15.93
C SER A 32 2.13 -0.02 -14.82
N CYS A 33 2.16 -1.14 -14.11
CA CYS A 33 1.39 -1.38 -12.88
C CYS A 33 2.32 -1.49 -11.65
N ALA A 34 3.53 -0.93 -11.74
CA ALA A 34 4.54 -1.05 -10.68
C ALA A 34 4.22 -0.21 -9.43
N GLU A 35 3.31 0.75 -9.53
CA GLU A 35 2.90 1.67 -8.46
C GLU A 35 1.70 1.10 -7.66
N GLY A 36 1.46 -0.22 -7.75
CA GLY A 36 0.39 -0.92 -7.04
C GLY A 36 -0.97 -0.58 -7.62
N ASP A 37 -1.75 0.22 -6.89
CA ASP A 37 -3.12 0.59 -7.25
C ASP A 37 -3.19 1.70 -8.32
N THR A 38 -2.09 2.42 -8.53
CA THR A 38 -1.98 3.42 -9.60
C THR A 38 -1.30 2.81 -10.81
N GLY A 39 -1.95 2.93 -11.98
CA GLY A 39 -1.41 2.46 -13.25
C GLY A 39 -1.00 3.63 -14.13
N THR A 40 0.21 3.58 -14.68
CA THR A 40 0.75 4.64 -15.54
C THR A 40 0.92 4.14 -16.97
N ILE A 41 0.49 4.94 -17.95
CA ILE A 41 0.60 4.65 -19.38
C ILE A 41 1.61 5.63 -19.99
N TYR A 42 2.68 5.10 -20.57
CA TYR A 42 3.72 5.87 -21.24
C TYR A 42 3.57 5.74 -22.75
N SER A 43 3.91 6.83 -23.46
CA SER A 43 4.01 6.80 -24.92
C SER A 43 5.24 6.02 -25.38
N GLY A 44 5.07 5.19 -26.41
CA GLY A 44 6.10 4.36 -27.01
C GLY A 44 6.40 3.07 -26.26
N LEU A 45 7.26 2.25 -26.87
CA LEU A 45 7.78 1.00 -26.30
C LEU A 45 9.03 1.28 -25.45
N LEU A 46 8.82 1.43 -24.14
CA LEU A 46 9.91 1.60 -23.20
C LEU A 46 10.58 0.23 -22.97
N LYS A 47 11.91 0.24 -22.99
CA LYS A 47 12.69 -0.95 -22.65
C LYS A 47 12.51 -1.24 -21.16
N PHE A 48 12.16 -2.48 -20.85
CA PHE A 48 12.12 -2.98 -19.49
C PHE A 48 12.93 -4.27 -19.41
N GLU A 49 13.44 -4.55 -18.22
CA GLU A 49 14.11 -5.80 -17.91
C GLU A 49 13.21 -6.59 -16.94
N LYS A 50 12.95 -7.86 -17.26
CA LYS A 50 12.25 -8.76 -16.35
C LYS A 50 13.27 -9.71 -15.74
N VAL A 51 13.63 -9.46 -14.49
CA VAL A 51 14.43 -10.40 -13.69
C VAL A 51 13.47 -11.36 -13.01
N THR A 52 13.54 -12.65 -13.35
CA THR A 52 12.77 -13.70 -12.67
C THR A 52 13.74 -14.54 -11.85
N ALA A 53 13.55 -14.56 -10.54
CA ALA A 53 14.29 -15.44 -9.65
C ALA A 53 13.46 -16.70 -9.39
N ASP A 54 13.99 -17.87 -9.76
CA ASP A 54 13.41 -19.16 -9.39
C ASP A 54 13.77 -19.46 -7.93
N LEU A 55 12.76 -19.43 -7.07
CA LEU A 55 12.90 -19.63 -5.63
C LEU A 55 12.61 -21.09 -5.22
N GLU A 56 12.17 -21.95 -6.14
CA GLU A 56 11.81 -23.34 -5.84
C GLU A 56 13.03 -24.21 -5.50
N ARG A 57 14.22 -23.80 -5.94
CA ARG A 57 15.48 -24.56 -5.76
C ARG A 57 16.38 -24.05 -4.64
N MET A 58 15.86 -23.20 -3.76
CA MET A 58 16.66 -22.69 -2.64
C MET A 58 16.95 -23.81 -1.63
N PRO A 59 18.20 -23.96 -1.16
CA PRO A 59 18.51 -24.91 -0.10
C PRO A 59 17.80 -24.50 1.20
N PRO A 60 17.48 -25.46 2.10
CA PRO A 60 16.93 -25.13 3.40
C PRO A 60 17.91 -24.24 4.16
N ALA A 61 17.42 -23.11 4.66
CA ALA A 61 18.24 -22.21 5.47
C ALA A 61 18.52 -22.86 6.84
N PRO A 62 19.75 -22.71 7.39
CA PRO A 62 20.09 -23.23 8.73
C PRO A 62 19.37 -22.50 9.87
N LEU A 63 18.65 -21.42 9.56
CA LEU A 63 17.93 -20.57 10.50
C LEU A 63 16.65 -20.00 9.87
N LYS A 64 15.76 -19.49 10.71
CA LYS A 64 14.54 -18.81 10.27
C LYS A 64 14.88 -17.42 9.74
N ILE A 65 14.71 -17.22 8.43
CA ILE A 65 14.83 -15.90 7.80
C ILE A 65 13.50 -15.16 8.01
N MET A 66 13.52 -14.10 8.80
CA MET A 66 12.34 -13.29 9.12
C MET A 66 12.46 -11.88 8.56
N MET A 67 11.31 -11.24 8.33
CA MET A 67 11.23 -9.89 7.75
C MET A 67 11.18 -8.80 8.82
N ASN A 68 11.83 -7.67 8.54
CA ASN A 68 11.63 -6.42 9.25
C ASN A 68 10.69 -5.54 8.41
N VAL A 69 9.45 -5.41 8.85
CA VAL A 69 8.38 -4.74 8.10
C VAL A 69 8.01 -3.45 8.80
N ALA A 70 7.92 -2.37 8.02
CA ALA A 70 7.58 -1.04 8.52
C ALA A 70 6.33 -0.46 7.88
N ASN A 71 6.16 -0.67 6.58
CA ASN A 71 4.95 -0.24 5.89
C ASN A 71 3.96 -1.42 5.82
N PRO A 72 2.78 -1.32 6.45
CA PRO A 72 1.76 -2.37 6.37
C PRO A 72 1.23 -2.57 4.94
N GLU A 73 1.18 -1.54 4.10
CA GLU A 73 0.67 -1.64 2.73
C GLU A 73 1.50 -2.60 1.87
N ARG A 74 2.80 -2.67 2.13
CA ARG A 74 3.73 -3.56 1.43
C ARG A 74 3.83 -4.95 2.05
N ALA A 75 3.12 -5.21 3.15
CA ALA A 75 3.18 -6.51 3.83
C ALA A 75 2.72 -7.66 2.93
N PHE A 76 1.73 -7.42 2.06
CA PHE A 76 1.25 -8.40 1.09
C PHE A 76 2.29 -8.73 0.01
N ASP A 77 3.03 -7.74 -0.48
CA ASP A 77 4.13 -7.97 -1.43
C ASP A 77 5.22 -8.83 -0.80
N PHE A 78 5.58 -8.54 0.46
CA PHE A 78 6.61 -9.28 1.19
C PHE A 78 6.19 -10.71 1.51
N ALA A 79 4.88 -10.97 1.66
CA ALA A 79 4.36 -12.31 1.88
C ALA A 79 4.61 -13.24 0.68
N MET A 80 4.84 -12.70 -0.52
CA MET A 80 5.17 -13.49 -1.71
C MET A 80 6.62 -13.99 -1.73
N LEU A 81 7.50 -13.47 -0.86
CA LEU A 81 8.88 -13.94 -0.73
C LEU A 81 8.98 -15.12 0.25
N PRO A 82 9.87 -16.10 0.04
CA PRO A 82 10.10 -17.18 0.98
C PRO A 82 10.69 -16.63 2.27
N ASN A 83 9.86 -16.59 3.32
CA ASN A 83 10.23 -16.10 4.64
C ASN A 83 9.53 -16.92 5.73
N ALA A 84 10.07 -16.89 6.94
CA ALA A 84 9.54 -17.57 8.12
C ALA A 84 8.61 -16.66 8.95
N GLY A 85 8.13 -15.55 8.38
CA GLY A 85 7.25 -14.56 9.01
C GLY A 85 7.92 -13.20 9.24
N VAL A 86 7.23 -12.36 10.01
CA VAL A 86 7.71 -11.03 10.44
C VAL A 86 8.39 -11.17 11.80
N GLY A 87 9.69 -10.83 11.85
CA GLY A 87 10.48 -10.86 13.09
C GLY A 87 10.44 -9.52 13.84
N LEU A 88 10.17 -8.43 13.11
CA LEU A 88 10.01 -7.10 13.67
C LEU A 88 8.99 -6.32 12.83
N ALA A 89 7.91 -5.90 13.46
CA ALA A 89 6.95 -4.95 12.90
C ALA A 89 7.16 -3.58 13.56
N ARG A 90 7.39 -2.54 12.75
CA ARG A 90 7.59 -1.18 13.24
C ARG A 90 6.27 -0.41 13.27
N LEU A 91 5.89 0.07 14.45
CA LEU A 91 4.63 0.77 14.70
C LEU A 91 4.66 2.24 14.28
N GLU A 92 5.85 2.82 14.18
CA GLU A 92 6.04 4.26 13.96
C GLU A 92 5.45 4.72 12.64
N MET A 93 5.53 3.89 11.60
CA MET A 93 4.91 4.18 10.31
C MET A 93 3.38 4.16 10.39
N ILE A 94 2.78 3.23 11.13
CA ILE A 94 1.33 3.18 11.33
C ILE A 94 0.86 4.45 12.02
N ILE A 95 1.56 4.86 13.09
CA ILE A 95 1.25 6.09 13.82
C ILE A 95 1.37 7.32 12.91
N ALA A 96 2.45 7.42 12.12
CA ALA A 96 2.71 8.58 11.28
C ALA A 96 1.76 8.69 10.07
N SER A 97 1.49 7.59 9.37
CA SER A 97 0.71 7.63 8.12
C SER A 97 -0.79 7.38 8.30
N HIS A 98 -1.18 6.47 9.22
CA HIS A 98 -2.59 6.07 9.37
C HIS A 98 -3.31 6.83 10.49
N ILE A 99 -2.62 7.13 11.60
CA ILE A 99 -3.22 7.83 12.75
C ILE A 99 -3.02 9.34 12.62
N GLY A 100 -1.78 9.80 12.47
CA GLY A 100 -1.44 11.21 12.24
C GLY A 100 -1.78 12.16 13.39
N VAL A 101 -2.15 11.65 14.57
CA VAL A 101 -2.50 12.43 15.77
C VAL A 101 -1.71 11.91 16.97
N HIS A 102 -1.19 12.84 17.78
CA HIS A 102 -0.47 12.49 18.99
C HIS A 102 -1.42 11.87 20.04
N PRO A 103 -1.09 10.72 20.66
CA PRO A 103 -2.01 10.00 21.55
C PRO A 103 -2.47 10.83 22.75
N LYS A 104 -1.59 11.68 23.30
CA LYS A 104 -1.97 12.61 24.38
C LYS A 104 -3.09 13.58 23.97
N ALA A 105 -3.11 14.04 22.72
CA ALA A 105 -4.16 14.94 22.25
C ALA A 105 -5.54 14.25 22.17
N LEU A 106 -5.55 12.94 21.91
CA LEU A 106 -6.77 12.11 21.92
C LEU A 106 -7.23 11.82 23.35
N LEU A 107 -6.30 11.51 24.27
CA LEU A 107 -6.61 11.28 25.69
C LEU A 107 -7.15 12.55 26.38
N GLU A 108 -6.55 13.69 26.05
CA GLU A 108 -6.93 15.01 26.59
C GLU A 108 -7.86 15.76 25.63
N TYR A 109 -8.66 15.06 24.81
CA TYR A 109 -9.49 15.66 23.76
C TYR A 109 -10.40 16.77 24.31
N ALA A 110 -11.03 16.55 25.47
CA ALA A 110 -11.93 17.53 26.09
C ALA A 110 -11.25 18.87 26.41
N SER A 111 -9.95 18.87 26.75
CA SER A 111 -9.18 20.07 27.09
C SER A 111 -8.43 20.70 25.91
N GLN A 112 -8.53 20.13 24.70
CA GLN A 112 -7.94 20.74 23.50
C GLN A 112 -8.69 22.00 23.07
N ASP A 113 -7.99 22.89 22.38
CA ASP A 113 -8.57 24.07 21.74
C ASP A 113 -9.47 23.71 20.54
N ALA A 114 -10.29 24.66 20.11
CA ALA A 114 -11.28 24.43 19.05
C ALA A 114 -10.65 24.07 17.68
N GLU A 115 -9.46 24.59 17.37
CA GLU A 115 -8.79 24.30 16.11
C GLU A 115 -8.25 22.85 16.11
N THR A 116 -7.61 22.45 17.20
CA THR A 116 -7.11 21.09 17.39
C THR A 116 -8.25 20.07 17.39
N LYS A 117 -9.36 20.35 18.09
CA LYS A 117 -10.56 19.48 18.08
C LYS A 117 -11.07 19.26 16.67
N ARG A 118 -11.21 20.33 15.87
CA ARG A 118 -11.65 20.22 14.46
C ARG A 118 -10.74 19.31 13.64
N LYS A 119 -9.42 19.44 13.76
CA LYS A 119 -8.45 18.58 13.05
C LYS A 119 -8.53 17.12 13.49
N ILE A 120 -8.79 16.87 14.78
CA ILE A 120 -9.00 15.53 15.31
C ILE A 120 -10.31 14.95 14.77
N ASP A 121 -11.40 15.71 14.79
CA ASP A 121 -12.73 15.28 14.31
C ASP A 121 -12.71 14.87 12.83
N GLU A 122 -11.98 15.60 12.00
CA GLU A 122 -11.75 15.26 10.59
C GLU A 122 -11.01 13.92 10.43
N ARG A 123 -10.09 13.59 11.34
CA ARG A 123 -9.27 12.36 11.29
C ARG A 123 -9.98 11.15 11.87
N ILE A 124 -10.80 11.33 12.90
CA ILE A 124 -11.52 10.25 13.57
C ILE A 124 -12.92 10.01 12.98
N ALA A 125 -13.25 10.64 11.84
CA ALA A 125 -14.54 10.50 11.19
C ALA A 125 -14.91 9.02 10.99
N GLY A 126 -16.09 8.62 11.48
CA GLY A 126 -16.58 7.24 11.46
C GLY A 126 -16.27 6.41 12.72
N TYR A 127 -15.50 6.96 13.67
CA TYR A 127 -15.24 6.35 14.97
C TYR A 127 -16.07 7.02 16.06
N GLY A 128 -16.50 6.25 17.06
CA GLY A 128 -17.33 6.76 18.15
C GLY A 128 -16.56 7.51 19.24
N ASP A 129 -15.25 7.26 19.37
CA ASP A 129 -14.42 7.81 20.43
C ASP A 129 -12.96 8.04 19.95
N PRO A 130 -12.30 9.16 20.32
CA PRO A 130 -10.92 9.46 19.92
C PRO A 130 -9.89 8.42 20.40
N VAL A 131 -10.09 7.80 21.56
CA VAL A 131 -9.19 6.76 22.08
C VAL A 131 -9.44 5.45 21.33
N GLN A 132 -10.70 5.10 21.09
CA GLN A 132 -11.07 3.93 20.31
C GLN A 132 -10.50 4.00 18.89
N PHE A 133 -10.52 5.16 18.24
CA PHE A 133 -9.86 5.39 16.96
C PHE A 133 -8.38 4.98 16.96
N TYR A 134 -7.64 5.38 18.01
CA TYR A 134 -6.21 5.06 18.11
C TYR A 134 -5.97 3.56 18.31
N VAL A 135 -6.80 2.91 19.13
CA VAL A 135 -6.72 1.47 19.39
C VAL A 135 -7.06 0.68 18.13
N ASP A 136 -8.16 1.01 17.46
CA ASP A 136 -8.63 0.30 16.26
C ASP A 136 -7.70 0.46 15.07
N ARG A 137 -6.97 1.59 14.96
CA ARG A 137 -5.99 1.80 13.88
C ARG A 137 -4.64 1.15 14.13
N LEU A 138 -4.35 0.77 15.38
CA LEU A 138 -3.15 0.01 15.72
C LEU A 138 -3.34 -1.50 15.65
N ALA A 139 -4.57 -1.99 15.82
CA ALA A 139 -4.94 -3.41 15.79
C ALA A 139 -5.01 -3.94 14.36
#